data_AF-A0A7C2Y9S8-F1
#
_entry.id   AF-A0A7C2Y9S8-F1
#
_cell.length_a   1.000
_cell.length_b   1.000
_cell.length_c   1.000
_cell.angle_alpha   90.00
_cell.angle_beta   90.00
_cell.angle_gamma   90.00
#
_symmetry.space_group_name_H-M   'P 1'
#
loop_
_entity.id
_entity.type
_entity.pdbx_description
1 polymer ?
#
loop_
_entity_poly.entity_id
_entity_poly.type
_entity_poly.pdbx_seq_one_letter_code
_entity_poly.pdbx_strand_id
1 'polypeptide(L)'
;MTVEARAAFLAFFFVVWALMGLLPWLVAALWRRGRGVLLALPLAPLTGCLAGALVPVLGADDGRGFLVSLAVALGGGALGTAAGVLLEERIFRPGH
;
A
#
# COMPACT_ATOMS: atom_id res chain seq x y z
N MET A 1 -15.62 -24.29 -3.22
CA MET A 1 -15.07 -23.39 -2.19
C MET A 1 -16.21 -22.87 -1.33
N THR A 2 -16.10 -22.97 0.00
CA THR A 2 -17.06 -22.36 0.95
C THR A 2 -16.87 -20.84 1.01
N VAL A 3 -17.85 -20.10 1.53
CA VAL A 3 -17.77 -18.64 1.71
C VAL A 3 -16.60 -18.26 2.62
N GLU A 4 -16.40 -19.01 3.70
CA GLU A 4 -15.31 -18.81 4.66
C GLU A 4 -13.93 -18.93 3.99
N ALA A 5 -13.72 -19.97 3.17
CA ALA A 5 -12.47 -20.15 2.46
C ALA A 5 -12.20 -19.01 1.45
N ARG A 6 -13.25 -18.48 0.81
CA ARG A 6 -13.13 -17.30 -0.07
C ARG A 6 -12.71 -16.06 0.71
N ALA A 7 -13.35 -15.83 1.86
CA ALA A 7 -13.05 -14.69 2.72
C ALA A 7 -11.63 -14.76 3.26
N ALA A 8 -11.19 -15.94 3.72
CA ALA A 8 -9.83 -16.16 4.19
C ALA A 8 -8.79 -15.92 3.09
N PHE A 9 -9.04 -16.41 1.87
CA PHE A 9 -8.18 -16.16 0.72
C PHE A 9 -8.09 -14.67 0.39
N LEU A 10 -9.24 -13.98 0.30
CA LEU A 10 -9.25 -12.55 0.02
C LEU A 10 -8.51 -11.75 1.11
N ALA A 11 -8.75 -12.08 2.38
CA ALA A 11 -8.07 -11.45 3.51
C ALA A 11 -6.55 -11.65 3.45
N PHE A 12 -6.08 -12.85 3.09
CA PHE A 12 -4.65 -13.12 2.89
C PHE A 12 -4.05 -12.19 1.84
N PHE A 13 -4.70 -12.02 0.69
CA PHE A 13 -4.22 -11.11 -0.36
C PHE A 13 -4.17 -9.65 0.12
N PHE A 14 -5.22 -9.18 0.78
CA PHE A 14 -5.22 -7.82 1.35
C PHE A 14 -4.12 -7.62 2.39
N VAL A 15 -3.86 -8.61 3.25
CA VAL A 15 -2.75 -8.53 4.22
C VAL A 15 -1.41 -8.44 3.49
N VAL A 16 -1.18 -9.30 2.50
CA VAL A 16 0.08 -9.29 1.74
C VAL A 16 0.26 -7.97 0.98
N TRP A 17 -0.78 -7.46 0.31
CA TRP A 17 -0.72 -6.16 -0.37
C TRP A 17 -0.51 -4.99 0.60
N ALA A 18 -1.15 -5.01 1.77
CA ALA A 18 -0.93 -4.01 2.80
C ALA A 18 0.53 -4.03 3.28
N LEU A 19 1.09 -5.22 3.53
CA LEU A 19 2.49 -5.39 3.94
C LEU A 19 3.45 -4.90 2.86
N MET A 20 3.20 -5.23 1.59
CA MET A 20 3.99 -4.70 0.47
C MET A 20 3.88 -3.17 0.38
N GLY A 21 2.67 -2.64 0.54
CA GLY A 21 2.41 -1.21 0.52
C GLY A 21 3.03 -0.46 1.70
N LEU A 22 3.29 -1.13 2.84
CA LEU A 22 3.97 -0.57 4.01
C LEU A 22 5.49 -0.45 3.85
N LEU A 23 6.12 -1.21 2.95
CA LEU A 23 7.58 -1.18 2.78
C LEU A 23 8.12 0.21 2.40
N PRO A 24 7.53 0.96 1.45
CA PRO A 24 7.98 2.31 1.11
C PRO A 24 7.81 3.28 2.28
N TRP A 25 6.73 3.13 3.06
CA TRP A 25 6.53 3.92 4.27
C TRP A 25 7.62 3.65 5.30
N LEU A 26 7.98 2.39 5.53
CA LEU A 26 9.05 2.02 6.45
C LEU A 26 10.38 2.67 6.05
N VAL A 27 10.73 2.61 4.76
CA VAL A 27 11.93 3.28 4.23
C VAL A 27 11.86 4.80 4.46
N ALA A 28 10.74 5.44 4.16
CA ALA A 28 10.55 6.87 4.37
C ALA A 28 10.62 7.25 5.85
N ALA A 29 10.05 6.45 6.73
CA ALA A 29 10.07 6.64 8.18
C ALA A 29 11.49 6.55 8.73
N LEU A 30 12.30 5.59 8.26
CA LEU A 30 13.71 5.47 8.63
C LEU A 30 14.52 6.68 8.14
N TRP A 31 14.38 7.07 6.87
CA TRP A 31 15.11 8.21 6.31
C TRP A 31 14.75 9.54 6.97
N ARG A 32 13.47 9.77 7.24
CA ARG A 32 12.98 11.00 7.88
C ARG A 32 13.03 10.94 9.41
N ARG A 33 13.58 9.85 9.98
CA ARG A 33 13.66 9.60 11.43
C ARG A 33 12.30 9.78 12.12
N GLY A 34 11.24 9.28 11.49
CA GLY A 34 9.85 9.36 11.96
C GLY A 34 9.18 10.72 11.82
N ARG A 35 9.85 11.75 11.28
CA ARG A 35 9.27 13.10 11.16
C ARG A 35 8.40 13.23 9.91
N GLY A 36 7.17 13.69 10.07
CA GLY A 36 6.28 14.06 8.96
C GLY A 36 5.74 12.88 8.14
N VAL A 37 5.73 11.67 8.71
CA VAL A 37 5.33 10.42 8.01
C VAL A 37 4.11 9.75 8.66
N LEU A 38 3.44 10.40 9.61
CA LEU A 38 2.31 9.84 10.32
C LEU A 38 1.10 9.64 9.40
N LEU A 39 0.80 10.61 8.52
CA LEU A 39 -0.30 10.49 7.56
C LEU A 39 0.01 9.50 6.44
N ALA A 40 1.29 9.29 6.15
CA ALA A 40 1.74 8.28 5.20
C ALA A 40 1.49 6.85 5.70
N LEU A 41 1.47 6.62 7.02
CA LEU A 41 1.29 5.29 7.61
C LEU A 41 -0.05 4.62 7.23
N PRO A 42 -1.22 5.26 7.39
CA PRO A 42 -2.49 4.64 6.96
C PRO A 42 -2.66 4.66 5.43
N LEU A 43 -2.08 5.64 4.72
CA LEU A 43 -2.23 5.76 3.27
C LEU A 43 -1.45 4.70 2.49
N ALA A 44 -0.26 4.34 2.96
CA ALA A 44 0.61 3.37 2.31
C ALA A 44 -0.02 1.96 2.15
N PRO A 45 -0.53 1.29 3.21
CA PRO A 45 -1.20 0.00 3.06
C PRO A 45 -2.53 0.14 2.30
N LEU A 46 -3.28 1.23 2.47
CA LEU A 46 -4.55 1.44 1.78
C LEU A 46 -4.37 1.52 0.26
N THR A 47 -3.42 2.33 -0.19
CA THR A 47 -3.09 2.47 -1.61
C THR A 47 -2.42 1.22 -2.17
N GLY A 48 -1.60 0.51 -1.37
CA GLY A 48 -1.06 -0.79 -1.73
C GLY A 48 -2.15 -1.84 -1.98
N CYS A 49 -3.13 -1.93 -1.08
CA CYS A 49 -4.30 -2.81 -1.24
C CYS A 49 -5.12 -2.47 -2.50
N LEU A 50 -5.43 -1.18 -2.71
CA LEU A 50 -6.18 -0.75 -3.88
C LEU A 50 -5.44 -1.08 -5.18
N ALA A 51 -4.14 -0.77 -5.25
CA ALA A 51 -3.33 -1.02 -6.43
C ALA A 51 -3.16 -2.52 -6.68
N GLY A 52 -2.85 -3.31 -5.65
CA GLY A 52 -2.71 -4.77 -5.76
C GLY A 52 -4.00 -5.45 -6.24
N ALA A 53 -5.15 -5.02 -5.72
CA ALA A 53 -6.46 -5.53 -6.11
C ALA A 53 -6.83 -5.23 -7.57
N LEU A 54 -6.27 -4.18 -8.18
CA LEU A 54 -6.54 -3.89 -9.59
C LEU A 54 -6.03 -5.00 -10.53
N VAL A 55 -4.94 -5.69 -10.18
CA VAL A 55 -4.35 -6.72 -11.06
C VAL A 55 -5.31 -7.89 -11.34
N PRO A 56 -5.88 -8.58 -10.32
CA PRO A 56 -6.88 -9.61 -10.58
C PRO A 56 -8.20 -9.03 -11.14
N VAL A 57 -8.57 -7.79 -10.80
CA VAL A 57 -9.75 -7.12 -11.39
C VAL A 57 -9.60 -6.92 -12.90
N LEU A 58 -8.36 -6.71 -13.37
CA LEU A 58 -8.03 -6.61 -14.79
C LEU A 58 -7.87 -7.98 -15.48
N GLY A 59 -8.15 -9.08 -14.78
CA GLY A 59 -8.16 -10.44 -15.34
C GLY A 59 -6.81 -11.17 -15.28
N ALA A 60 -5.82 -10.65 -14.55
CA ALA A 60 -4.57 -11.37 -14.27
C ALA A 60 -4.65 -12.09 -12.92
N ASP A 61 -5.34 -13.22 -12.90
CA ASP A 61 -5.66 -14.04 -11.73
C ASP A 61 -4.81 -15.33 -11.62
N ASP A 62 -3.77 -15.46 -12.43
CA ASP A 62 -2.80 -16.55 -12.41
C ASP A 62 -1.61 -16.29 -11.47
N GLY A 63 -0.68 -17.24 -11.38
CA GLY A 63 0.51 -17.12 -10.54
C GLY A 63 1.42 -15.95 -10.93
N ARG A 64 1.47 -15.57 -12.22
CA ARG A 64 2.20 -14.38 -12.66
C ARG A 64 1.46 -13.10 -12.26
N GLY A 65 0.13 -13.08 -12.42
CA GLY A 65 -0.75 -12.03 -11.95
C GLY A 65 -0.57 -11.75 -10.45
N PHE A 66 -0.38 -12.78 -9.64
CA PHE A 66 -0.02 -12.62 -8.23
C PHE A 66 1.29 -11.83 -8.05
N LEU A 67 2.38 -12.22 -8.70
CA LEU A 67 3.66 -11.50 -8.59
C LEU A 67 3.55 -10.05 -9.08
N VAL A 68 2.83 -9.81 -10.17
CA VAL A 68 2.53 -8.46 -10.67
C VAL A 68 1.74 -7.66 -9.63
N SER A 69 0.75 -8.26 -8.98
CA SER A 69 -0.03 -7.61 -7.92
C SER A 69 0.83 -7.17 -6.73
N LEU A 70 1.90 -7.90 -6.41
CA LEU A 70 2.83 -7.50 -5.35
C LEU A 70 3.65 -6.28 -5.75
N ALA A 71 4.17 -6.25 -6.98
CA ALA A 71 4.91 -5.11 -7.50
C ALA A 71 4.01 -3.86 -7.61
N VAL A 72 2.77 -4.05 -8.06
CA VAL A 72 1.78 -2.97 -8.16
C VAL A 72 1.36 -2.48 -6.77
N ALA A 73 1.18 -3.37 -5.79
CA ALA A 73 0.92 -2.99 -4.40
C ALA A 73 2.08 -2.19 -3.79
N LEU A 74 3.33 -2.60 -4.06
CA LEU A 74 4.53 -1.86 -3.65
C LEU A 74 4.55 -0.45 -4.27
N GLY A 75 4.27 -0.35 -5.57
CA GLY A 75 4.19 0.93 -6.28
C GLY A 75 3.05 1.82 -5.76
N GLY A 76 1.87 1.25 -5.54
CA GLY A 76 0.72 1.92 -4.93
C GLY A 76 1.06 2.47 -3.54
N GLY A 77 1.66 1.64 -2.68
CA GLY A 77 2.10 2.06 -1.35
C GLY A 77 3.19 3.13 -1.37
N ALA A 78 4.07 3.14 -2.37
CA ALA A 78 5.06 4.20 -2.55
C ALA A 78 4.39 5.53 -2.90
N LEU A 79 3.39 5.51 -3.79
CA LEU A 79 2.59 6.69 -4.12
C LEU A 79 1.79 7.18 -2.92
N GLY A 80 1.14 6.28 -2.18
CA GLY A 80 0.40 6.64 -0.96
C GLY A 80 1.30 7.20 0.14
N THR A 81 2.51 6.63 0.28
CA THR A 81 3.53 7.15 1.20
C THR A 81 3.92 8.57 0.82
N ALA A 82 4.26 8.81 -0.45
CA ALA A 82 4.64 10.13 -0.95
C ALA A 82 3.50 11.14 -0.75
N ALA A 83 2.27 10.75 -1.10
CA ALA A 83 1.09 11.59 -0.90
C ALA A 83 0.87 11.95 0.58
N GLY A 84 1.02 10.99 1.49
CA GLY A 84 0.89 11.24 2.93
C GLY A 84 1.97 12.17 3.48
N VAL A 85 3.21 11.99 3.04
CA VAL A 85 4.33 12.89 3.39
C VAL A 85 4.05 14.31 2.91
N LEU A 86 3.65 14.48 1.64
CA LEU A 86 3.33 15.78 1.06
C LEU A 86 2.16 16.45 1.77
N LEU A 87 1.13 15.68 2.12
CA LEU A 87 -0.04 16.18 2.84
C LEU A 87 0.34 16.67 4.24
N GLU A 88 1.16 15.90 4.95
CA GLU A 88 1.62 16.27 6.30
C GLU A 88 2.52 17.51 6.26
N GLU A 89 3.40 17.63 5.27
CA GLU A 89 4.18 18.84 5.05
C GLU A 89 3.29 20.05 4.80
N ARG A 90 2.22 19.92 4.01
CA ARG A 90 1.28 21.03 3.75
C ARG A 90 0.47 21.44 4.97
N ILE A 91 0.06 20.49 5.80
CA ILE A 91 -0.78 20.75 6.98
C ILE A 91 0.05 21.32 8.13
N PHE A 92 1.22 20.74 8.42
CA PHE A 92 2.00 21.06 9.62
C PHE A 92 3.19 21.99 9.36
N ARG A 93 3.54 22.25 8.10
CA ARG A 93 4.45 23.34 7.68
C ARG A 93 3.77 24.26 6.66
N PRO A 94 2.75 25.04 7.07
CA PRO A 94 2.18 26.05 6.21
C PRO A 94 3.18 27.22 6.11
N GLY A 95 3.92 27.29 4.99
CA GLY A 95 4.68 28.48 4.59
C GLY A 95 6.11 28.57 5.13
N HIS A 96 7.05 28.73 4.18
CA HIS A 96 8.05 29.78 4.30
C HIS A 96 7.38 31.12 4.01
#